data_AF-A0A9W3KJ86-F1
#
_entry.id   AF-A0A9W3KJ86-F1
#
_cell.length_a   1.000
_cell.length_b   1.000
_cell.length_c   1.000
_cell.angle_alpha   90.00
_cell.angle_beta   90.00
_cell.angle_gamma   90.00
#
_symmetry.space_group_name_H-M   'P 1'
#
loop_
_entity.id
_entity.type
_entity.pdbx_description
1 polymer ?
#
loop_
_entity_poly.entity_id
_entity_poly.type
_entity_poly.pdbx_seq_one_letter_code
_entity_poly.pdbx_strand_id
1 'polypeptide(L)'
;MYKKWNNCDPKRPLDIIYPSFYRVSNLMYHTIAKEKQHRYTNEDRLTEYNSSTILSPDEVSYFNLFVNGVIQPLATYTVCKGELLFLTEDLPIINTPITLQFIIIS
;
A
#
# COMPACT_ATOMS: atom_id res chain seq x y z
N MET A 1 31.48 9.75 3.53
CA MET A 1 31.22 10.94 2.70
C MET A 1 30.10 10.60 1.74
N TYR A 2 28.91 11.21 1.88
CA TYR A 2 27.83 11.02 0.92
C TYR A 2 28.08 11.93 -0.30
N LYS A 3 28.11 11.34 -1.49
CA LYS A 3 28.23 12.06 -2.76
C LYS A 3 26.91 12.79 -3.01
N LYS A 4 26.88 14.11 -2.86
CA LYS A 4 25.73 14.93 -3.27
C LYS A 4 25.67 14.93 -4.79
N TRP A 5 24.64 14.30 -5.34
CA TRP A 5 24.32 14.37 -6.76
C TRP A 5 23.49 15.63 -6.98
N ASN A 6 24.10 16.70 -7.48
CA ASN A 6 23.52 18.05 -7.54
C ASN A 6 22.29 18.19 -8.49
N ASN A 7 21.77 17.09 -9.03
CA ASN A 7 20.63 17.06 -9.96
C ASN A 7 19.74 15.81 -9.84
N CYS A 8 19.89 15.02 -8.76
CA CYS A 8 19.15 13.77 -8.54
C CYS A 8 18.24 13.86 -7.32
N ASP A 9 17.64 15.02 -7.07
CA ASP A 9 16.49 15.06 -6.16
C ASP A 9 15.31 14.37 -6.85
N PRO A 10 14.59 13.45 -6.18
CA PRO A 10 13.32 12.95 -6.68
C PRO A 10 12.31 14.10 -6.65
N LYS A 11 12.42 15.03 -7.61
CA LYS A 11 11.40 16.02 -7.87
C LYS A 11 10.18 15.23 -8.32
N ARG A 12 9.18 15.13 -7.46
CA ARG A 12 7.85 14.74 -7.91
C ARG A 12 7.40 15.85 -8.86
N PRO A 13 7.13 15.57 -10.15
CA PRO A 13 6.62 16.57 -11.05
C PRO A 13 5.19 16.90 -10.61
N LEU A 14 5.04 17.90 -9.76
CA LEU A 14 3.75 18.46 -9.38
C LEU A 14 3.89 19.97 -9.33
N ASP A 15 4.11 20.58 -10.50
CA ASP A 15 3.86 22.00 -10.74
C ASP A 15 3.62 22.20 -12.25
N ILE A 16 2.46 21.74 -12.73
CA ILE A 16 1.89 22.20 -14.01
C ILE A 16 0.60 22.96 -13.67
N ILE A 17 0.56 24.20 -14.12
CA ILE A 17 -0.42 25.23 -13.80
C ILE A 17 -1.78 24.91 -14.47
N TYR A 18 -2.76 24.44 -13.66
CA TYR A 18 -4.24 24.31 -13.85
C TYR A 18 -4.81 23.50 -15.04
N PRO A 19 -5.88 22.68 -14.85
CA PRO A 19 -7.24 23.07 -14.40
C PRO A 19 -7.71 22.32 -13.13
N SER A 20 -9.00 22.41 -12.74
CA SER A 20 -9.58 21.90 -11.47
C SER A 20 -9.06 20.50 -11.09
N PHE A 21 -8.04 20.45 -10.23
CA PHE A 21 -7.42 19.20 -9.87
C PHE A 21 -8.34 18.41 -8.95
N TYR A 22 -8.65 17.18 -9.34
CA TYR A 22 -9.03 16.17 -8.35
C TYR A 22 -7.87 16.02 -7.38
N ARG A 23 -8.15 16.17 -6.09
CA ARG A 23 -7.17 15.87 -5.04
C ARG A 23 -7.00 14.37 -4.99
N VAL A 24 -5.77 13.91 -5.21
CA VAL A 24 -5.41 12.50 -5.09
C VAL A 24 -4.67 12.30 -3.77
N SER A 25 -5.22 11.47 -2.89
CA SER A 25 -4.57 11.03 -1.67
C SER A 25 -4.05 9.59 -1.85
N ASN A 26 -2.83 9.36 -1.39
CA ASN A 26 -2.19 8.05 -1.38
C ASN A 26 -1.96 7.64 0.08
N LEU A 27 -2.60 6.55 0.50
CA LEU A 27 -2.45 5.96 1.82
C LEU A 27 -1.93 4.54 1.67
N MET A 28 -1.08 4.10 2.59
CA MET A 28 -0.46 2.78 2.50
C MET A 28 -0.48 2.06 3.85
N TYR A 29 -1.06 0.87 3.84
CA TYR A 29 -0.91 -0.12 4.88
C TYR A 29 0.31 -1.00 4.58
N HIS A 30 1.17 -1.20 5.57
CA HIS A 30 2.41 -1.97 5.48
C HIS A 30 2.45 -2.98 6.60
N THR A 31 2.75 -4.23 6.27
CA THR A 31 2.97 -5.32 7.22
C THR A 31 4.05 -6.26 6.71
N ILE A 32 4.47 -7.20 7.56
CA ILE A 32 5.42 -8.25 7.24
C ILE A 32 4.70 -9.59 7.31
N ALA A 33 4.87 -10.40 6.27
CA ALA A 33 4.30 -11.74 6.21
C ALA A 33 4.79 -12.60 7.39
N LYS A 34 3.85 -13.23 8.10
CA LYS A 34 4.15 -14.19 9.18
C LYS A 34 3.88 -15.62 8.69
N GLU A 35 4.43 -16.59 9.41
CA GLU A 35 4.25 -18.00 9.08
C GLU A 35 2.76 -18.37 9.03
N LYS A 36 2.31 -18.89 7.88
CA LYS A 36 0.95 -19.41 7.65
C LYS A 36 -0.18 -18.42 7.95
N GLN A 37 0.09 -17.11 7.87
CA GLN A 37 -0.92 -16.08 8.13
C GLN A 37 -1.62 -15.65 6.83
N HIS A 38 -2.92 -15.97 6.72
CA HIS A 38 -3.79 -15.50 5.62
C HIS A 38 -4.44 -14.15 5.90
N ARG A 39 -4.70 -13.85 7.19
CA ARG A 39 -5.47 -12.69 7.63
C ARG A 39 -4.57 -11.67 8.31
N TYR A 40 -4.58 -10.44 7.82
CA TYR A 40 -3.85 -9.30 8.36
C TYR A 40 -4.82 -8.22 8.80
N THR A 41 -4.50 -7.58 9.90
CA THR A 41 -5.36 -6.57 10.55
C THR A 41 -4.60 -5.27 10.80
N ASN A 42 -5.32 -4.26 11.30
CA ASN A 42 -4.70 -3.01 11.74
C ASN A 42 -3.63 -3.20 12.84
N GLU A 43 -3.68 -4.29 13.60
CA GLU A 43 -2.69 -4.61 14.64
C GLU A 43 -1.36 -5.10 14.04
N ASP A 44 -1.40 -5.65 12.83
CA ASP A 44 -0.20 -6.14 12.13
C ASP A 44 0.58 -5.03 11.41
N ARG A 45 0.12 -3.77 11.46
CA ARG A 45 0.75 -2.65 10.75
C ARG A 45 2.14 -2.31 11.31
N LEU A 46 3.03 -1.86 10.42
CA LEU A 46 4.33 -1.30 10.81
C LEU A 46 4.22 0.19 11.13
N THR A 47 4.36 0.56 12.40
CA THR A 47 4.19 1.94 12.86
C THR A 47 5.35 2.84 12.43
N GLU A 48 6.55 2.28 12.27
CA GLU A 48 7.76 2.99 11.84
C GLU A 48 7.68 3.52 10.40
N TYR A 49 6.76 2.99 9.59
CA TYR A 49 6.48 3.48 8.22
C TYR A 49 5.31 4.48 8.15
N ASN A 50 4.81 4.95 9.30
CA ASN A 50 3.58 5.75 9.38
C ASN A 50 2.42 5.09 8.62
N SER A 51 2.32 3.76 8.78
CA SER A 51 1.36 2.95 8.05
C SER A 51 -0.08 3.30 8.42
N SER A 52 -0.94 3.44 7.41
CA SER A 52 -2.37 3.68 7.59
C SER A 52 -3.06 2.46 8.22
N THR A 53 -4.30 2.62 8.66
CA THR A 53 -5.20 1.48 8.84
C THR A 53 -5.64 0.93 7.47
N ILE A 54 -6.18 -0.28 7.45
CA ILE A 54 -6.84 -0.87 6.29
C ILE A 54 -8.22 -0.20 6.14
N LEU A 55 -8.42 0.50 5.03
CA LEU A 55 -9.67 1.22 4.73
C LEU A 55 -10.72 0.31 4.10
N SER A 56 -11.99 0.71 4.18
CA SER A 56 -13.05 0.03 3.43
C SER A 56 -12.88 0.27 1.93
N PRO A 57 -13.16 -0.73 1.06
CA PRO A 57 -13.28 -0.51 -0.39
C PRO A 57 -14.24 0.64 -0.77
N ASP A 58 -15.29 0.86 0.02
CA ASP A 58 -16.29 1.93 -0.21
C ASP A 58 -15.77 3.34 0.13
N GLU A 59 -14.65 3.45 0.85
CA GLU A 59 -14.05 4.72 1.30
C GLU A 59 -12.95 5.21 0.34
N VAL A 60 -12.66 4.47 -0.73
CA VAL A 60 -11.52 4.71 -1.62
C VAL A 60 -11.94 4.59 -3.09
N SER A 61 -11.16 5.19 -3.99
CA SER A 61 -11.43 5.08 -5.44
C SER A 61 -10.94 3.74 -6.00
N TYR A 62 -9.78 3.28 -5.53
CA TYR A 62 -9.26 1.95 -5.81
C TYR A 62 -8.13 1.60 -4.83
N PHE A 63 -7.72 0.33 -4.83
CA PHE A 63 -6.62 -0.17 -4.03
C PHE A 63 -5.79 -1.19 -4.80
N ASN A 64 -4.52 -1.33 -4.42
CA ASN A 64 -3.58 -2.29 -4.97
C ASN A 64 -2.88 -3.04 -3.84
N LEU A 65 -2.78 -4.36 -3.95
CA LEU A 65 -1.95 -5.16 -3.06
C LEU A 65 -0.61 -5.47 -3.74
N PHE A 66 0.48 -5.27 -3.01
CA PHE A 66 1.83 -5.66 -3.41
C PHE A 66 2.40 -6.63 -2.40
N VAL A 67 2.95 -7.74 -2.90
CA VAL A 67 3.72 -8.71 -2.11
C VAL A 67 5.13 -8.73 -2.66
N ASN A 68 6.12 -8.45 -1.82
CA ASN A 68 7.51 -8.26 -2.23
C ASN A 68 7.69 -7.23 -3.37
N GLY A 69 6.83 -6.20 -3.40
CA GLY A 69 6.81 -5.19 -4.47
C GLY A 69 6.12 -5.61 -5.77
N VAL A 70 5.59 -6.84 -5.88
CA VAL A 70 4.87 -7.33 -7.07
C VAL A 70 3.36 -7.18 -6.87
N ILE A 71 2.67 -6.57 -7.84
CA ILE A 71 1.22 -6.39 -7.80
C ILE A 71 0.50 -7.74 -7.78
N GLN A 72 -0.47 -7.88 -6.88
CA GLN A 72 -1.30 -9.07 -6.75
C GLN A 72 -2.63 -8.89 -7.50
N PRO A 73 -3.12 -9.90 -8.22
CA PRO A 73 -4.43 -9.84 -8.87
C PRO A 73 -5.57 -9.76 -7.84
N LEU A 74 -6.64 -9.02 -8.15
CA LEU A 74 -7.81 -8.89 -7.25
C LEU A 74 -8.46 -10.22 -6.86
N ALA A 75 -8.31 -11.27 -7.68
CA ALA A 75 -8.85 -12.59 -7.37
C ALA A 75 -8.10 -13.31 -6.24
N THR A 76 -6.92 -12.85 -5.83
CA THR A 76 -6.09 -13.54 -4.82
C THR A 76 -6.30 -13.03 -3.40
N TYR A 77 -7.10 -11.97 -3.21
CA TYR A 77 -7.31 -11.38 -1.90
C TYR A 77 -8.67 -10.67 -1.80
N THR A 78 -9.12 -10.45 -0.56
CA THR A 78 -10.24 -9.57 -0.25
C THR A 78 -9.85 -8.55 0.82
N VAL A 79 -10.49 -7.39 0.79
CA VAL A 79 -10.27 -6.29 1.72
C VAL A 79 -11.59 -5.87 2.33
N CYS A 80 -11.61 -5.81 3.65
CA CYS A 80 -12.67 -5.22 4.45
C CYS A 80 -12.07 -4.11 5.31
N LYS A 81 -12.91 -3.25 5.90
CA LYS A 81 -12.44 -2.26 6.86
C LYS A 81 -11.68 -2.96 8.00
N GLY A 82 -10.40 -2.63 8.15
CA GLY A 82 -9.52 -3.21 9.17
C GLY A 82 -8.95 -4.60 8.86
N GLU A 83 -9.21 -5.18 7.68
CA GLU A 83 -8.81 -6.56 7.37
C GLU A 83 -8.41 -6.77 5.90
N LEU A 84 -7.28 -7.47 5.71
CA LEU A 84 -6.82 -8.02 4.44
C LEU A 84 -6.78 -9.56 4.57
N LEU A 85 -7.41 -10.28 3.65
CA LEU A 85 -7.42 -11.74 3.63
C LEU A 85 -6.91 -12.26 2.29
N PHE A 86 -5.87 -13.09 2.31
CA PHE A 86 -5.43 -13.87 1.14
C PHE A 86 -6.38 -15.04 0.89
N LEU A 87 -6.82 -15.19 -0.36
CA LEU A 87 -7.75 -16.23 -0.81
C LEU A 87 -7.06 -17.46 -1.37
N THR A 88 -5.74 -17.39 -1.61
CA THR A 88 -4.92 -18.48 -2.16
C THR A 88 -4.23 -19.27 -1.05
N GLU A 89 -3.94 -20.55 -1.32
CA GLU A 89 -3.10 -21.39 -0.46
C GLU A 89 -1.62 -20.95 -0.50
N ASP A 90 -1.18 -20.47 -1.67
CA ASP A 90 0.14 -19.89 -1.85
C ASP A 90 0.24 -18.54 -1.11
N LEU A 91 0.72 -18.61 0.13
CA LEU A 91 0.92 -17.45 0.98
C LEU A 91 2.25 -16.76 0.72
N PRO A 92 2.35 -15.46 1.03
CA PRO A 92 3.63 -14.76 1.05
C PRO A 92 4.64 -15.48 1.95
N ILE A 93 5.89 -15.57 1.48
CA ILE A 93 7.00 -16.14 2.26
C ILE A 93 7.19 -15.31 3.54
N ILE A 94 7.45 -15.96 4.67
CA ILE A 94 7.75 -15.28 5.94
C ILE A 94 8.79 -14.17 5.75
N ASN A 95 8.60 -13.05 6.44
CA ASN A 95 9.42 -11.83 6.36
C ASN A 95 9.30 -11.05 5.04
N THR A 96 8.40 -11.44 4.13
CA THR A 96 8.12 -10.68 2.91
C THR A 96 7.34 -9.40 3.25
N PRO A 97 7.73 -8.23 2.69
CA PRO A 97 6.94 -7.02 2.85
C PRO A 97 5.64 -7.09 2.06
N ILE A 98 4.56 -6.72 2.71
CA ILE A 98 3.22 -6.61 2.13
C ILE A 98 2.79 -5.15 2.20
N THR A 99 2.38 -4.59 1.07
CA THR A 99 1.86 -3.22 0.99
C THR A 99 0.48 -3.22 0.36
N LEU A 100 -0.51 -2.72 1.09
CA LEU A 100 -1.84 -2.43 0.55
C LEU A 100 -1.96 -0.92 0.38
N GLN A 101 -1.96 -0.48 -0.88
CA GLN A 101 -2.06 0.92 -1.26
C GLN A 101 -3.51 1.28 -1.53
N PHE A 102 -3.96 2.41 -0.99
CA PHE A 102 -5.26 3.01 -1.24
C PHE A 102 -5.09 4.34 -1.98
N ILE A 103 -5.87 4.53 -3.04
CA ILE A 103 -5.95 5.77 -3.79
C ILE A 103 -7.35 6.36 -3.63
N ILE A 104 -7.40 7.63 -3.23
CA ILE A 104 -8.64 8.40 -3.08
C ILE A 104 -8.55 9.58 -4.02
N ILE A 105 -9.50 9.69 -4.94
CA ILE A 105 -9.67 10.78 -5.88
C ILE A 105 -10.92 11.55 -5.45
N SER A 106 -10.79 12.86 -5.19
CA SER A 106 -11.85 13.73 -4.67
C SER A 106 -11.88 15.09 -5.36
#